data_AF-A0A518DDT3-F1
#
_entry.id   AF-A0A518DDT3-F1
#
_cell.length_a   1.000
_cell.length_b   1.000
_cell.length_c   1.000
_cell.angle_alpha   90.00
_cell.angle_beta   90.00
_cell.angle_gamma   90.00
#
_symmetry.space_group_name_H-M   'P 1'
#
loop_
_entity.id
_entity.type
_entity.pdbx_description
1 polymer ?
#
loop_
_entity_poly.entity_id
_entity_poly.type
_entity_poly.pdbx_seq_one_letter_code
_entity_poly.pdbx_strand_id
1 'polypeptide(L)' 'MRQIRREGLKAWKETIGYHRRSLVETAIHRLKASFGDRLKNRTIFNQKAEAALRSKLLNAVVTFSMPIAISCSI' A
#
# COMPACT_ATOMS: atom_id res chain seq x y z
N MET A 1 1.78 14.19 22.19
CA MET A 1 2.44 13.60 23.38
C MET A 1 1.50 13.36 24.57
N ARG A 2 0.62 14.30 24.96
CA ARG A 2 -0.25 14.11 26.15
C ARG A 2 -1.24 12.94 26.03
N GLN A 3 -1.76 12.68 24.83
CA GLN A 3 -2.74 11.60 24.57
C GLN A 3 -2.09 10.20 24.56
N ILE A 4 -0.91 10.07 23.93
CA ILE A 4 -0.08 8.84 23.96
C ILE A 4 0.33 8.45 25.39
N ARG A 5 0.62 9.43 26.26
CA ARG A 5 0.95 9.19 27.67
C ARG A 5 -0.24 8.74 28.53
N ARG A 6 -1.48 9.03 28.13
CA ARG A 6 -2.70 8.66 28.87
C ARG A 6 -3.30 7.35 28.41
N GLU A 7 -3.34 7.12 27.10
CA GLU A 7 -4.06 6.01 26.47
C GLU A 7 -3.10 4.90 26.00
N GLY A 8 -1.80 5.16 25.99
CA GLY A 8 -0.79 4.27 25.45
C GLY A 8 -0.63 4.41 23.93
N LEU A 9 0.54 4.04 23.42
CA LEU A 9 0.91 4.23 22.02
C LEU A 9 0.09 3.35 21.05
N LYS A 10 -0.34 2.18 21.52
CA LYS A 10 -1.14 1.23 20.74
C LYS A 10 -2.58 1.72 20.54
N ALA A 11 -3.27 2.08 21.62
CA ALA A 11 -4.63 2.62 21.54
C ALA A 11 -4.67 3.89 20.70
N TRP A 12 -3.74 4.83 20.92
CA TRP A 12 -3.64 6.05 20.12
C TRP A 12 -3.46 5.76 18.61
N LYS A 13 -2.62 4.78 18.24
CA LYS A 13 -2.44 4.37 16.83
C LYS A 13 -3.73 3.81 16.21
N GLU A 14 -4.52 3.08 16.98
CA GLU A 14 -5.81 2.55 16.51
C GLU A 14 -6.84 3.68 16.37
N THR A 15 -6.95 4.59 17.35
CA THR A 15 -7.92 5.69 17.35
C THR A 15 -7.74 6.63 16.16
N ILE A 16 -6.50 6.88 15.75
CA ILE A 16 -6.19 7.76 14.60
C ILE A 16 -6.23 7.02 13.25
N GLY A 17 -6.56 5.72 13.23
CA GLY A 17 -6.57 4.93 12.02
C GLY A 17 -5.18 4.75 11.38
N TYR A 18 -4.12 4.75 12.20
CA TYR A 18 -2.73 4.64 11.73
C TYR A 18 -2.50 3.38 10.90
N HIS A 19 -3.19 2.29 11.24
CA HIS A 19 -3.12 1.03 10.51
C HIS A 19 -3.50 1.21 9.03
N ARG A 20 -4.58 1.91 8.73
CA ARG A 20 -5.01 2.17 7.34
C ARG A 20 -4.00 3.01 6.58
N ARG A 21 -3.41 4.01 7.24
CA ARG A 21 -2.37 4.86 6.65
C ARG A 21 -1.11 4.04 6.32
N SER A 22 -0.68 3.18 7.24
CA SER A 22 0.46 2.29 7.03
C SER A 22 0.24 1.36 5.84
N LEU A 23 -0.95 0.78 5.68
CA LEU A 23 -1.28 -0.05 4.51
C LEU A 23 -1.20 0.72 3.19
N VAL A 24 -1.69 1.96 3.15
CA VAL A 24 -1.62 2.82 1.97
C VAL A 24 -0.17 3.20 1.66
N GLU A 25 0.62 3.56 2.67
CA GLU A 25 2.05 3.86 2.51
C GLU A 25 2.81 2.66 1.95
N THR A 26 2.55 1.45 2.46
CA THR A 26 3.13 0.21 1.91
C THR A 26 2.69 -0.04 0.47
N ALA A 27 1.42 0.19 0.13
CA ALA A 27 0.92 0.04 -1.25
C ALA A 27 1.61 1.02 -2.22
N ILE A 28 1.74 2.29 -1.82
CA ILE A 28 2.45 3.32 -2.60
C ILE A 28 3.92 2.97 -2.74
N HIS A 29 4.58 2.51 -1.67
CA HIS A 29 5.98 2.09 -1.71
C HIS A 29 6.20 0.97 -2.74
N ARG A 30 5.34 -0.06 -2.74
CA ARG A 30 5.40 -1.15 -3.73
C ARG A 30 5.21 -0.65 -5.15
N LEU A 31 4.24 0.24 -5.37
CA LEU A 31 4.00 0.82 -6.69
C LEU A 31 5.21 1.62 -7.21
N LYS A 32 5.84 2.41 -6.34
CA LYS A 32 7.06 3.17 -6.66
C LYS A 32 8.27 2.26 -6.91
N ALA A 33 8.43 1.20 -6.13
CA ALA A 33 9.52 0.24 -6.30
C ALA A 33 9.43 -0.49 -7.66
N SER A 34 8.23 -0.85 -8.11
CA SER A 34 8.04 -1.57 -9.37
C SER A 34 8.06 -0.68 -10.62
N PHE A 35 7.50 0.53 -10.56
CA PHE A 35 7.32 1.39 -11.76
C PHE A 35 8.13 2.68 -11.74
N GLY A 36 8.84 2.96 -10.63
CA GLY A 36 9.54 4.21 -10.39
C GLY A 36 8.66 5.28 -9.73
N ASP A 37 9.31 6.32 -9.23
CA ASP A 37 8.68 7.39 -8.43
C ASP A 37 7.81 8.36 -9.25
N ARG A 38 7.99 8.41 -10.59
CA ARG A 38 7.33 9.39 -11.46
C ARG A 38 6.33 8.77 -12.44
N LEU A 39 5.27 9.53 -12.72
CA LEU A 39 4.34 9.26 -13.83
C LEU A 39 4.91 9.86 -15.11
N LYS A 40 4.83 9.13 -16.23
CA LYS A 40 5.45 9.55 -17.49
C LYS A 40 4.57 10.54 -18.25
N ASN A 41 3.25 10.50 -18.03
CA ASN A 41 2.32 11.32 -18.79
C ASN A 41 2.25 12.78 -18.29
N ARG A 42 2.07 13.74 -19.21
CA ARG A 42 2.05 15.18 -18.90
C ARG A 42 0.67 15.68 -18.44
N THR A 43 -0.40 15.04 -18.90
CA THR A 43 -1.78 15.46 -18.58
C THR A 43 -2.31 14.71 -17.37
N ILE A 44 -2.98 15.41 -16.44
CA ILE A 44 -3.56 14.83 -15.22
C ILE A 44 -4.52 13.66 -15.52
N PHE A 45 -5.34 13.78 -16.57
CA PHE A 45 -6.25 12.71 -16.98
C PHE A 45 -5.50 11.41 -17.29
N ASN A 46 -4.43 11.50 -18.08
CA ASN A 46 -3.63 10.34 -18.43
C ASN A 46 -2.79 9.83 -17.25
N GLN A 47 -2.36 10.70 -16.34
CA GLN A 47 -1.69 10.30 -15.10
C GLN A 47 -2.59 9.44 -14.21
N LYS A 48 -3.89 9.79 -14.11
CA LYS A 48 -4.88 8.98 -13.39
C LYS A 48 -5.05 7.60 -14.03
N ALA A 49 -5.16 7.55 -15.36
CA ALA A 49 -5.25 6.28 -16.09
C ALA A 49 -3.97 5.43 -15.90
N GLU A 50 -2.79 6.05 -15.98
CA GLU A 50 -1.49 5.40 -15.77
C GLU A 50 -1.39 4.81 -14.35
N ALA A 51 -1.77 5.57 -13.31
CA ALA A 51 -1.76 5.09 -11.93
C ALA A 51 -2.74 3.92 -11.72
N ALA A 52 -3.93 3.98 -12.32
CA ALA A 52 -4.92 2.89 -12.24
C ALA A 52 -4.42 1.61 -12.92
N LEU A 53 -3.80 1.72 -14.10
CA LEU A 53 -3.22 0.59 -14.83
C LEU A 53 -2.06 -0.03 -14.05
N ARG A 54 -1.12 0.79 -13.53
CA ARG A 54 0.00 0.32 -12.70
C ARG A 54 -0.48 -0.43 -11.45
N SER A 55 -1.54 0.06 -10.81
CA SER A 55 -2.13 -0.59 -9.63
C SER A 55 -2.75 -1.96 -9.97
N LYS A 56 -3.49 -2.05 -11.09
CA LYS A 56 -4.04 -3.32 -11.57
C LYS A 56 -2.95 -4.32 -11.93
N LEU A 57 -1.91 -3.87 -12.63
CA LEU A 57 -0.77 -4.70 -13.01
C LEU A 57 -0.01 -5.21 -11.79
N LEU A 58 0.22 -4.36 -10.79
CA LEU A 58 0.86 -4.75 -9.53
C LEU A 58 0.07 -5.87 -8.83
N ASN A 59 -1.26 -5.76 -8.76
CA ASN A 59 -2.10 -6.78 -8.15
C ASN A 59 -2.12 -8.09 -8.95
N ALA A 60 -2.09 -8.01 -10.29
CA ALA A 60 -2.03 -9.17 -11.16
C ALA A 60 -0.70 -9.93 -11.01
N VAL A 61 0.44 -9.20 -10.99
CA VAL A 61 1.76 -9.79 -10.75
C VAL A 61 1.79 -10.50 -9.42
N VAL A 62 1.28 -9.87 -8.36
CA VAL A 62 1.23 -10.47 -7.01
C VAL A 62 0.42 -11.75 -7.00
N THR A 63 -0.72 -11.78 -7.71
CA THR A 63 -1.56 -12.98 -7.81
C THR A 63 -0.84 -14.12 -8.53
N PHE A 64 -0.09 -13.79 -9.58
CA PHE A 64 0.64 -14.78 -10.38
C PHE A 64 1.95 -15.25 -9.71
N SER A 65 2.63 -14.34 -9.02
CA SER A 65 3.92 -14.59 -8.37
C SER A 65 3.78 -15.13 -6.96
N MET A 66 2.56 -15.20 -6.40
CA MET A 66 2.33 -15.82 -5.11
C MET A 66 2.59 -17.32 -5.30
N PRO A 67 3.63 -17.91 -4.66
CA PRO A 67 3.70 -19.36 -4.62
C PRO A 67 2.41 -19.81 -3.95
N ILE A 68 1.75 -20.80 -4.54
CA ILE A 68 0.59 -21.45 -3.92
C ILE A 68 1.12 -21.94 -2.57
N ALA A 69 0.81 -21.19 -1.51
CA ALA A 69 1.19 -21.57 -0.16
C ALA A 69 0.37 -22.82 0.13
N ILE A 70 0.96 -23.98 -0.13
CA ILE A 70 0.46 -25.26 0.32
C ILE A 70 0.45 -25.13 1.84
N SER A 71 -0.73 -24.91 2.41
CA SER A 71 -0.94 -24.94 3.83
C SER A 71 -0.58 -26.34 4.32
N CYS A 72 0.65 -26.51 4.78
CA CYS A 72 0.99 -27.65 5.62
C CYS A 72 0.28 -27.39 6.95
N SER A 73 -0.92 -27.94 7.09
CA SER A 73 -1.56 -28.09 8.38
C SER A 73 -0.71 -29.08 9.17
N ILE A 74 0.09 -28.55 10.10
CA ILE A 74 0.67 -29.33 11.20
C ILE A 74 -0.45 -29.62 12.20
#